data_AF-A0A7C5X4F3-F1
#
_entry.id   AF-A0A7C5X4F3-F1
#
_cell.length_a   1.000
_cell.length_b   1.000
_cell.length_c   1.000
_cell.angle_alpha   90.00
_cell.angle_beta   90.00
_cell.angle_gamma   90.00
#
_symmetry.space_group_name_H-M   'P 1'
#
loop_
_entity.id
_entity.type
_entity.pdbx_description
1 polymer ?
#
loop_
_entity_poly.entity_id
_entity_poly.type
_entity_poly.pdbx_seq_one_letter_code
_entity_poly.pdbx_strand_id
1 'polypeptide(L)'
;MSPQDVVLALSFAGVLASVVRALEEKFGARNLTGYVALFGIALALALTLELAPGTYRPALSAPVPAVEFKVDPSSKLLAVLSLGNFIAAAVHSFSYMREERKVGAYFALLVLMAAGLT
;
A
#
# COMPACT_ATOMS: atom_id res chain seq x y z
N MET A 1 -0.08 8.82 15.63
CA MET A 1 0.16 7.78 14.61
C MET A 1 1.66 7.51 14.52
N SER A 2 2.05 6.26 14.29
CA SER A 2 3.43 5.85 14.08
C SER A 2 3.67 5.53 12.59
N PRO A 3 4.90 5.70 12.06
CA PRO A 3 5.26 5.26 10.72
C PRO A 3 5.00 3.76 10.50
N GLN A 4 5.00 2.98 11.59
CA GLN A 4 4.68 1.55 11.54
C GLN A 4 3.24 1.31 11.09
N ASP A 5 2.32 2.21 11.42
CA ASP A 5 0.91 2.09 11.05
C ASP A 5 0.75 2.15 9.52
N VAL A 6 1.56 2.97 8.85
CA VAL A 6 1.61 3.08 7.38
C VAL A 6 2.11 1.78 6.76
N VAL A 7 3.26 1.28 7.25
CA VAL A 7 3.87 0.03 6.77
C VAL A 7 2.96 -1.17 7.02
N LEU A 8 2.33 -1.23 8.18
CA LEU A 8 1.37 -2.28 8.54
C LEU A 8 0.14 -2.23 7.65
N ALA A 9 -0.40 -1.03 7.37
CA ALA A 9 -1.54 -0.88 6.47
C ALA A 9 -1.23 -1.40 5.06
N LEU A 10 -0.07 -1.04 4.50
CA LEU A 10 0.36 -1.50 3.17
C LEU A 10 0.67 -3.00 3.16
N SER A 11 1.34 -3.51 4.20
CA SER A 11 1.65 -4.94 4.32
C SER A 11 0.39 -5.79 4.43
N PHE A 12 -0.56 -5.36 5.27
CA PHE A 12 -1.85 -6.02 5.42
C PHE A 12 -2.67 -5.95 4.13
N ALA A 13 -2.68 -4.80 3.45
CA ALA A 13 -3.32 -4.65 2.14
C ALA A 13 -2.70 -5.58 1.09
N GLY A 14 -1.37 -5.77 1.09
CA GLY A 14 -0.69 -6.69 0.17
C GLY A 14 -1.04 -8.17 0.42
N VAL A 15 -1.10 -8.57 1.70
CA VAL A 15 -1.56 -9.91 2.10
C VAL A 15 -3.03 -10.10 1.70
N LEU A 16 -3.89 -9.14 2.01
CA LEU A 16 -5.31 -9.19 1.68
C LEU A 16 -5.53 -9.23 0.17
N ALA A 17 -4.80 -8.43 -0.60
CA ALA A 17 -4.82 -8.45 -2.07
C ALA A 17 -4.43 -9.83 -2.61
N SER A 18 -3.45 -10.51 -2.00
CA SER A 18 -3.05 -11.87 -2.40
C SER A 18 -4.13 -12.91 -2.12
N VAL A 19 -4.79 -12.83 -0.95
CA VAL A 19 -5.93 -13.70 -0.61
C VAL A 19 -7.10 -13.44 -1.56
N VAL A 20 -7.43 -12.19 -1.80
CA VAL A 20 -8.53 -11.77 -2.67
C VAL A 20 -8.27 -12.21 -4.11
N ARG A 21 -7.03 -12.15 -4.58
CA ARG A 21 -6.64 -12.70 -5.88
C ARG A 21 -6.94 -14.20 -5.97
N ALA A 22 -6.57 -14.99 -4.95
CA ALA A 22 -6.87 -16.42 -4.94
C ALA A 22 -8.39 -16.68 -4.98
N LEU A 23 -9.19 -15.82 -4.34
CA LEU A 23 -10.64 -15.87 -4.41
C LEU A 23 -11.18 -15.47 -5.80
N GLU A 24 -10.63 -14.43 -6.43
CA GLU A 24 -10.98 -14.02 -7.79
C GLU A 24 -10.74 -15.14 -8.80
N GLU A 25 -9.57 -15.79 -8.74
CA GLU A 25 -9.22 -16.93 -9.59
C GLU A 25 -10.19 -18.10 -9.39
N LYS A 26 -10.67 -18.32 -8.16
CA LYS A 26 -11.59 -19.42 -7.81
C LYS A 26 -13.05 -19.14 -8.18
N PHE A 27 -13.52 -17.92 -7.99
CA PHE A 27 -14.94 -17.56 -8.11
C PHE A 27 -15.27 -16.76 -9.39
N GLY A 28 -14.26 -16.45 -10.21
CA GLY A 28 -14.45 -15.68 -11.44
C GLY A 28 -14.82 -14.21 -11.22
N ALA A 29 -14.64 -13.70 -9.99
CA ALA A 29 -14.82 -12.29 -9.70
C ALA A 29 -13.67 -11.48 -10.34
N ARG A 30 -13.99 -10.30 -10.88
CA ARG A 30 -13.00 -9.39 -11.47
C ARG A 30 -12.87 -8.14 -10.62
N ASN A 31 -11.64 -7.63 -10.50
CA ASN A 31 -11.26 -6.33 -9.95
C ASN A 31 -11.35 -6.13 -8.42
N LEU A 32 -11.81 -7.12 -7.64
CA LEU A 32 -11.75 -7.11 -6.17
C LEU A 32 -10.32 -6.84 -5.66
N THR A 33 -9.31 -7.48 -6.26
CA THR A 33 -7.92 -7.27 -5.84
C THR A 33 -7.48 -5.82 -6.08
N GLY A 34 -7.94 -5.20 -7.17
CA GLY A 34 -7.68 -3.79 -7.46
C GLY A 34 -8.33 -2.85 -6.45
N TYR A 35 -9.57 -3.11 -6.03
CA TYR A 35 -10.24 -2.28 -5.04
C TYR A 35 -9.56 -2.37 -3.67
N VAL A 36 -9.11 -3.56 -3.27
CA VAL A 36 -8.35 -3.77 -2.05
C VAL A 36 -7.00 -3.05 -2.10
N ALA A 37 -6.31 -3.13 -3.23
CA ALA A 37 -5.06 -2.40 -3.44
C ALA A 37 -5.26 -0.89 -3.33
N LEU A 38 -6.25 -0.34 -4.04
CA LEU A 38 -6.57 1.09 -4.01
C LEU A 38 -6.91 1.55 -2.60
N PHE A 39 -7.72 0.79 -1.87
CA PHE A 39 -8.08 1.09 -0.49
C PHE A 39 -6.86 1.11 0.42
N GLY A 40 -5.98 0.11 0.33
CA GLY A 40 -4.75 0.04 1.14
C GLY A 40 -3.82 1.22 0.92
N ILE A 41 -3.62 1.63 -0.33
CA ILE A 41 -2.77 2.76 -0.70
C ILE A 41 -3.41 4.09 -0.26
N ALA A 42 -4.72 4.25 -0.45
CA ALA A 42 -5.45 5.43 -0.01
C ALA A 42 -5.43 5.58 1.52
N LEU A 43 -5.57 4.48 2.25
CA LEU A 43 -5.43 4.46 3.70
C LEU A 43 -4.02 4.87 4.10
N ALA A 44 -2.99 4.26 3.53
CA ALA A 44 -1.59 4.60 3.80
C ALA A 44 -1.30 6.09 3.54
N LEU A 45 -1.88 6.68 2.49
CA LEU A 45 -1.77 8.11 2.21
C LEU A 45 -2.40 8.95 3.33
N ALA A 46 -3.61 8.60 3.77
CA ALA A 46 -4.28 9.30 4.88
C ALA A 46 -3.45 9.25 6.17
N LEU A 47 -2.92 8.06 6.53
CA LEU A 47 -2.05 7.90 7.70
C LEU A 47 -0.75 8.71 7.58
N THR A 48 -0.19 8.77 6.36
CA THR A 48 1.03 9.55 6.08
C THR A 48 0.78 11.04 6.25
N LEU A 49 -0.38 11.55 5.82
CA LEU A 49 -0.75 12.96 5.97
C LEU A 49 -0.88 13.38 7.45
N GLU A 50 -1.40 12.50 8.30
CA GLU A 50 -1.53 12.73 9.74
C GLU A 50 -0.21 12.56 10.52
N LEU A 51 0.83 12.02 9.89
CA LEU A 51 2.10 11.75 10.54
C LEU A 51 2.85 13.05 10.89
N ALA A 52 3.19 13.25 12.16
CA ALA A 52 4.02 14.38 12.56
C ALA A 52 5.49 14.15 12.17
N PRO A 53 6.26 15.18 11.79
CA PRO A 53 7.70 15.06 11.68
C PRO A 53 8.32 14.68 13.03
N GLY A 54 9.25 13.73 13.03
CA GLY A 54 9.84 13.24 14.26
C GLY A 54 10.63 11.96 14.08
N THR A 55 11.21 11.49 15.18
CA THR A 55 11.92 10.22 15.23
C THR A 55 11.08 9.24 16.02
N TYR A 56 10.74 8.11 15.41
CA TYR A 56 9.85 7.11 15.94
C TYR A 56 10.61 5.83 16.20
N ARG A 57 10.56 5.37 17.45
CA ARG A 57 11.12 4.07 17.80
C ARG A 57 10.02 3.02 17.68
N PRO A 58 10.23 2.00 16.83
CA PRO A 58 9.29 0.90 16.73
C PRO A 58 9.16 0.19 18.09
N ALA A 59 7.95 -0.26 18.44
CA ALA A 59 7.76 -1.07 19.63
C ALA A 59 8.65 -2.33 19.57
N LEU A 60 9.19 -2.77 20.72
CA LEU A 60 10.08 -3.95 20.78
C LEU A 60 9.44 -5.24 20.24
N SER A 61 8.11 -5.31 20.22
CA SER A 61 7.32 -6.42 19.66
C SER A 61 6.85 -6.16 18.23
N ALA A 62 7.30 -5.09 17.59
CA ALA A 62 6.81 -4.73 16.26
C ALA A 62 7.36 -5.69 15.20
N PRO A 63 6.54 -6.11 14.23
CA PRO A 63 6.93 -7.05 13.18
C PRO A 63 7.86 -6.45 12.11
N VAL A 64 8.30 -5.20 12.28
CA VAL A 64 9.12 -4.46 11.30
C VAL A 64 10.55 -4.32 11.86
N PRO A 65 11.59 -4.84 11.16
CA PRO A 65 12.98 -4.85 11.63
C PRO A 65 13.67 -3.49 11.42
N ALA A 66 13.03 -2.41 11.85
CA ALA A 66 13.65 -1.09 11.89
C ALA A 66 14.15 -0.82 13.31
N VAL A 67 15.30 -0.15 13.43
CA VAL A 67 15.82 0.31 14.73
C VAL A 67 15.22 1.68 15.08
N GLU A 68 14.96 2.50 14.06
CA GLU A 68 14.43 3.86 14.20
C GLU A 68 13.84 4.34 12.87
N PHE A 69 12.68 5.00 12.90
CA PHE A 69 12.09 5.68 11.74
C PHE A 69 12.23 7.18 11.91
N LYS A 70 13.04 7.81 11.05
CA LYS A 70 13.15 9.26 11.01
C LYS A 70 12.22 9.81 9.93
N VAL A 71 11.25 10.61 10.33
CA VAL A 71 10.33 11.29 9.42
C VAL A 71 10.60 12.78 9.47
N ASP A 72 11.42 13.25 8.53
CA ASP A 72 11.59 14.66 8.27
C ASP A 72 10.55 15.15 7.22
N PRO A 73 10.33 16.48 7.09
CA PRO A 73 9.36 17.02 6.15
C PRO A 73 9.57 16.60 4.69
N SER A 74 10.83 16.41 4.26
CA SER A 74 11.13 15.96 2.89
C SER A 74 10.78 14.48 2.69
N SER A 75 11.12 13.61 3.64
CA SER A 75 10.72 12.20 3.62
C SER A 75 9.20 12.04 3.62
N LYS A 76 8.49 12.84 4.42
CA LYS A 76 7.02 12.89 4.42
C LYS A 76 6.47 13.32 3.05
N LEU A 77 7.03 14.39 2.45
CA LEU A 77 6.61 14.86 1.13
C LEU A 77 6.84 13.78 0.05
N LEU A 78 8.00 13.12 0.08
CA LEU A 78 8.32 12.02 -0.85
C LEU A 78 7.33 10.87 -0.69
N ALA A 79 7.00 10.46 0.55
CA ALA A 79 6.03 9.40 0.79
C ALA A 79 4.64 9.76 0.26
N VAL A 80 4.17 11.00 0.49
CA VAL A 80 2.89 11.51 -0.03
C VAL A 80 2.86 11.51 -1.56
N LEU A 81 3.92 11.99 -2.22
CA LEU A 81 4.00 12.02 -3.68
C LEU A 81 4.04 10.60 -4.27
N SER A 82 4.82 9.70 -3.67
CA SER A 82 4.89 8.28 -4.06
C SER A 82 3.53 7.61 -3.95
N LEU A 83 2.85 7.72 -2.79
CA LEU A 83 1.52 7.15 -2.58
C LEU A 83 0.48 7.75 -3.53
N GLY A 84 0.53 9.07 -3.76
CA GLY A 84 -0.32 9.73 -4.75
C GLY A 84 -0.12 9.18 -6.16
N ASN A 85 1.12 8.94 -6.58
CA ASN A 85 1.43 8.29 -7.85
C ASN A 85 0.91 6.85 -7.90
N PHE A 86 1.02 6.09 -6.82
CA PHE A 86 0.46 4.73 -6.76
C PHE A 86 -1.07 4.71 -6.86
N ILE A 87 -1.76 5.68 -6.27
CA ILE A 87 -3.21 5.84 -6.45
C ILE A 87 -3.53 6.14 -7.91
N ALA A 88 -2.84 7.12 -8.52
CA ALA A 88 -3.05 7.46 -9.92
C ALA A 88 -2.79 6.27 -10.85
N ALA A 89 -1.71 5.53 -10.62
CA ALA A 89 -1.36 4.32 -11.36
C ALA A 89 -2.42 3.22 -11.18
N ALA A 90 -2.91 3.01 -9.96
CA ALA A 90 -3.96 2.03 -9.67
C ALA A 90 -5.26 2.40 -10.40
N VAL A 91 -5.70 3.66 -10.31
CA VAL A 91 -6.91 4.17 -10.99
C VAL A 91 -6.79 4.03 -12.50
N HIS A 92 -5.66 4.44 -13.08
CA HIS A 92 -5.41 4.29 -14.52
C HIS A 92 -5.39 2.81 -14.95
N SER A 93 -4.92 1.91 -14.08
CA SER A 93 -4.82 0.49 -14.42
C SER A 93 -6.17 -0.22 -14.48
N PHE A 94 -7.21 0.30 -13.81
CA PHE A 94 -8.56 -0.24 -13.94
C PHE A 94 -9.13 -0.09 -15.35
N SER A 95 -8.83 1.02 -16.04
CA SER A 95 -9.26 1.22 -17.43
C SER A 95 -8.38 0.45 -18.39
N TYR A 96 -7.05 0.48 -18.17
CA TYR A 96 -6.08 -0.09 -19.09
C TYR A 96 -6.04 -1.62 -19.06
N MET A 97 -6.13 -2.25 -17.89
CA MET A 97 -6.00 -3.70 -17.75
C MET A 97 -7.33 -4.45 -17.70
N ARG A 98 -8.46 -3.82 -18.04
CA ARG A 98 -9.80 -4.40 -17.88
C ARG A 98 -9.99 -5.77 -18.54
N GLU A 99 -9.27 -6.05 -19.62
CA GLU A 99 -9.36 -7.29 -20.40
C GLU A 99 -8.27 -8.32 -20.07
N GLU A 100 -7.30 -7.95 -19.23
CA GLU A 100 -6.16 -8.80 -18.92
C GLU A 100 -6.52 -9.93 -17.95
N ARG A 101 -5.93 -11.12 -18.16
CA ARG A 101 -6.18 -12.29 -17.28
C ARG A 101 -5.47 -12.21 -15.93
N LYS A 102 -4.43 -11.35 -15.80
CA LYS A 102 -3.55 -11.30 -14.61
C LYS A 102 -3.64 -9.98 -13.83
N VAL A 103 -4.75 -9.26 -13.96
CA VAL A 103 -5.01 -7.97 -13.31
C VAL A 103 -4.78 -8.01 -11.79
N GLY A 104 -5.25 -9.07 -11.12
CA GLY A 104 -5.06 -9.20 -9.67
C GLY A 104 -3.59 -9.31 -9.26
N ALA A 105 -2.74 -9.98 -10.07
CA ALA A 105 -1.31 -10.07 -9.80
C ALA A 105 -0.62 -8.71 -9.91
N TYR A 106 -1.02 -7.91 -10.90
CA TYR A 106 -0.52 -6.54 -11.07
C TYR A 106 -0.82 -5.68 -9.85
N PHE A 107 -2.07 -5.67 -9.37
CA PHE A 107 -2.46 -4.86 -8.22
C PHE A 107 -1.78 -5.30 -6.91
N ALA A 108 -1.60 -6.61 -6.71
CA ALA A 108 -0.85 -7.11 -5.55
C ALA A 108 0.62 -6.65 -5.57
N LEU A 109 1.28 -6.71 -6.74
CA LEU A 109 2.64 -6.20 -6.90
C LEU A 109 2.71 -4.69 -6.71
N LEU A 110 1.70 -3.95 -7.18
CA LEU A 110 1.62 -2.50 -7.03
C LEU A 110 1.57 -2.08 -5.55
N VAL A 111 0.83 -2.80 -4.71
CA VAL A 111 0.81 -2.56 -3.25
C VAL A 111 2.15 -2.91 -2.61
N LEU A 112 2.79 -4.01 -3.02
CA LEU A 112 4.10 -4.40 -2.51
C LEU A 112 5.19 -3.37 -2.89
N MET A 113 5.13 -2.81 -4.09
CA MET A 113 6.01 -1.72 -4.50
C MET A 113 5.74 -0.46 -3.68
N ALA A 114 4.48 -0.12 -3.43
CA ALA A 114 4.15 1.01 -2.55
C ALA A 114 4.72 0.81 -1.14
N ALA A 115 4.59 -0.39 -0.56
CA ALA A 115 5.16 -0.74 0.74
C ALA A 115 6.69 -0.63 0.79
N GLY A 116 7.39 -0.97 -0.29
CA GLY A 116 8.85 -0.89 -0.34
C GLY A 116 9.41 0.53 -0.54
N LEU A 117 8.58 1.46 -1.02
CA LEU A 117 8.99 2.83 -1.37
C LEU A 117 8.55 3.90 -0.35
N THR A 118 7.83 3.50 0.71
CA THR A 118 7.29 4.39 1.75
C THR A 118 7.83 4.03 3.13
#